data_AF-A0AAU1KD10-F1
#
_entry.id   AF-A0AAU1KD10-F1
#
_cell.length_a   1.000
_cell.length_b   1.000
_cell.length_c   1.000
_cell.angle_alpha   90.00
_cell.angle_beta   90.00
_cell.angle_gamma   90.00
#
_symmetry.space_group_name_H-M   'P 1'
#
loop_
_entity.id
_entity.type
_entity.pdbx_description
1 polymer ?
#
loop_
_entity_poly.entity_id
_entity_poly.type
_entity_poly.pdbx_seq_one_letter_code
_entity_poly.pdbx_strand_id
1 'polypeptide(L)'
;MATAEEDRACRRLAWCVAHLLRHAPHHVVADLIDRLDAPTRKYLCRDQWLPAAAVTLLLRHGTDADRHYIARNPHVVGRPLPGLPGPARYAARPGPSPELLAETGPGPLTPDELIRLLRRHGRRPRIPLTLLRMPHLLDLHDPEPLLRAHARAPLPAGAVEALLLAGGLPRRACRALLDARTGDTYGRHWFRPAVRAVRMGLLTCDELVAYVAPAARTLLLGHLPATRGLRWSLPEQAEMQSAVHRALRPALGDDPRLWAELGRRAPAFRGTLPELAAALAAGTPAAPGDVRHDPALARAVRHLAPDPAPADPAGAWERELALVSLAVPMDTAAEDVRWVRGCLDRGLLTGADVIRHKVPACWALDEDQWLGDIGHPDRHDRPAAVLAARAEADRLFDAALGDDPRAWWRAARALPDFAGTLPELLARVTDGDSVSKRP
;
A
#
# COMPACT_ATOMS: atom_id res chain seq x y z
N MET A 1 -24.83 -0.90 -28.52
CA MET A 1 -23.77 0.13 -28.38
C MET A 1 -24.16 1.01 -27.22
N ALA A 2 -23.26 1.25 -26.26
CA ALA A 2 -23.56 2.13 -25.14
C ALA A 2 -23.75 3.58 -25.62
N THR A 3 -24.71 4.30 -25.04
CA THR A 3 -24.92 5.72 -25.34
C THR A 3 -23.77 6.57 -24.77
N ALA A 4 -23.57 7.79 -25.29
CA ALA A 4 -22.55 8.71 -24.77
C ALA A 4 -22.79 9.13 -23.30
N GLU A 5 -24.02 8.99 -22.81
CA GLU A 5 -24.39 9.24 -21.42
C GLU A 5 -24.02 8.05 -20.52
N GLU A 6 -24.33 6.82 -20.95
CA GLU A 6 -23.92 5.59 -20.28
C GLU A 6 -22.39 5.50 -20.15
N ASP A 7 -21.64 5.87 -21.19
CA ASP A 7 -20.17 5.88 -21.15
C ASP A 7 -19.62 6.88 -20.12
N ARG A 8 -20.23 8.07 -20.02
CA ARG A 8 -19.88 9.10 -19.03
C ARG A 8 -20.21 8.62 -17.60
N ALA A 9 -21.36 7.98 -17.40
CA ALA A 9 -21.74 7.42 -16.12
C ALA A 9 -20.78 6.30 -15.67
N CYS A 10 -20.42 5.38 -16.57
CA CYS A 10 -19.44 4.33 -16.30
C CYS A 10 -18.08 4.95 -15.91
N ARG A 11 -17.62 5.97 -16.64
CA ARG A 11 -16.35 6.63 -16.33
C ARG A 11 -16.37 7.33 -14.96
N ARG A 12 -17.44 8.06 -14.65
CA ARG A 12 -17.59 8.73 -13.34
C ARG A 12 -17.62 7.73 -12.20
N LEU A 13 -18.39 6.65 -12.34
CA LEU A 13 -18.46 5.60 -11.33
C LEU A 13 -17.11 4.93 -11.12
N ALA A 14 -16.41 4.56 -12.21
CA ALA A 14 -15.07 3.96 -12.13
C ALA A 14 -14.07 4.87 -11.41
N TRP A 15 -14.08 6.16 -11.70
CA TRP A 15 -13.21 7.15 -11.05
C TRP A 15 -13.52 7.31 -9.55
N CYS A 16 -14.80 7.40 -9.18
CA CYS A 16 -15.23 7.44 -7.78
C CYS A 16 -14.87 6.16 -7.02
N VAL A 17 -15.06 4.99 -7.65
CA VAL A 17 -14.66 3.70 -7.07
C VAL A 17 -13.15 3.66 -6.88
N ALA A 18 -12.35 4.11 -7.86
CA ALA A 18 -10.89 4.16 -7.74
C ALA A 18 -10.44 4.95 -6.50
N HIS A 19 -11.07 6.10 -6.22
CA HIS A 19 -10.79 6.89 -5.01
C HIS A 19 -11.08 6.13 -3.72
N LEU A 20 -12.19 5.40 -3.65
CA LEU A 20 -12.54 4.58 -2.49
C LEU A 20 -11.62 3.36 -2.33
N LEU A 21 -11.23 2.70 -3.43
CA LEU A 21 -10.34 1.53 -3.39
C LEU A 21 -8.99 1.84 -2.75
N ARG A 22 -8.53 3.09 -2.80
CA ARG A 22 -7.27 3.52 -2.17
C ARG A 22 -7.30 3.44 -0.64
N HIS A 23 -8.49 3.35 -0.06
CA HIS A 23 -8.74 3.29 1.39
C HIS A 23 -9.29 1.94 1.86
N ALA A 24 -9.93 1.21 0.95
CA ALA A 24 -10.62 -0.02 1.27
C ALA A 24 -9.66 -1.16 1.69
N PRO A 25 -10.06 -2.02 2.66
CA PRO A 25 -9.36 -3.27 2.93
C PRO A 25 -9.50 -4.23 1.75
N HIS A 26 -8.54 -5.16 1.60
CA HIS A 26 -8.45 -6.03 0.41
C HIS A 26 -9.72 -6.82 0.04
N HIS A 27 -10.56 -7.21 1.00
CA HIS A 27 -11.78 -8.00 0.76
C HIS A 27 -12.90 -7.10 0.25
N VAL A 28 -12.99 -5.87 0.75
CA VAL A 28 -13.86 -4.82 0.20
C VAL A 28 -13.41 -4.46 -1.21
N VAL A 29 -12.10 -4.33 -1.46
CA VAL A 29 -11.57 -4.08 -2.81
C VAL A 29 -12.03 -5.17 -3.78
N ALA A 30 -11.90 -6.45 -3.39
CA ALA A 30 -12.34 -7.57 -4.20
C ALA A 30 -13.86 -7.52 -4.50
N ASP A 31 -14.68 -7.33 -3.46
CA ASP A 31 -16.14 -7.27 -3.59
C ASP A 31 -16.60 -6.09 -4.46
N LEU A 32 -16.01 -4.90 -4.30
CA LEU A 32 -16.32 -3.74 -5.12
C LEU A 32 -15.95 -3.97 -6.60
N ILE A 33 -14.80 -4.59 -6.89
CA ILE A 33 -14.40 -4.93 -8.26
C ILE A 33 -15.41 -5.90 -8.89
N ASP A 34 -15.88 -6.91 -8.14
CA ASP A 34 -16.80 -7.92 -8.62
C ASP A 34 -18.20 -7.35 -8.94
N ARG A 35 -18.63 -6.31 -8.21
CA ARG A 35 -19.89 -5.59 -8.47
C ARG A 35 -19.88 -4.74 -9.74
N LEU A 36 -18.72 -4.34 -10.24
CA LEU A 36 -18.64 -3.50 -11.44
C LEU A 36 -18.97 -4.30 -12.68
N ASP A 37 -19.81 -3.73 -13.55
CA ASP A 37 -20.01 -4.27 -14.88
C ASP A 37 -18.74 -4.14 -15.74
N ALA A 38 -18.67 -4.91 -16.83
CA ALA A 38 -17.49 -4.93 -17.69
C ALA A 38 -17.13 -3.55 -18.29
N PRO A 39 -18.09 -2.71 -18.74
CA PRO A 39 -17.80 -1.35 -19.20
C PRO A 39 -17.16 -0.45 -18.13
N THR A 40 -17.68 -0.45 -16.90
CA THR A 40 -17.12 0.36 -15.81
C THR A 40 -15.74 -0.17 -15.40
N ARG A 41 -15.59 -1.49 -15.31
CA ARG A 41 -14.33 -2.14 -14.94
C ARG A 41 -13.19 -1.83 -15.92
N LYS A 42 -13.49 -1.70 -17.21
CA LYS A 42 -12.52 -1.21 -18.22
C LYS A 42 -11.97 0.16 -17.87
N TYR A 43 -12.82 1.10 -17.42
CA TYR A 43 -12.38 2.43 -17.00
C TYR A 43 -11.58 2.38 -15.71
N LEU A 44 -12.01 1.56 -14.74
CA LEU A 44 -11.26 1.35 -13.49
C LEU A 44 -9.83 0.85 -13.76
N CYS A 45 -9.67 -0.14 -14.64
CA CYS A 45 -8.35 -0.68 -15.01
C CYS A 45 -7.42 0.36 -15.67
N ARG A 46 -7.97 1.46 -16.16
CA ARG A 46 -7.23 2.56 -16.80
C ARG A 46 -7.01 3.76 -15.87
N ASP A 47 -7.51 3.69 -14.64
CA ASP A 47 -7.30 4.76 -13.66
C ASP A 47 -5.80 4.96 -13.40
N GLN A 48 -5.40 6.22 -13.32
CA GLN A 48 -3.99 6.60 -13.15
C GLN A 48 -3.46 6.24 -11.76
N TRP A 49 -4.33 6.18 -10.77
CA TRP A 49 -4.00 6.06 -9.35
C TRP A 49 -4.64 4.81 -8.74
N LEU A 50 -4.80 3.77 -9.56
CA LEU A 50 -5.33 2.50 -9.10
C LEU A 50 -4.39 1.91 -8.03
N PRO A 51 -4.89 1.60 -6.81
CA PRO A 51 -4.05 1.13 -5.72
C PRO A 51 -3.46 -0.24 -6.01
N ALA A 52 -2.32 -0.55 -5.39
CA ALA A 52 -1.56 -1.78 -5.64
C ALA A 52 -2.36 -3.03 -5.27
N ALA A 53 -3.20 -2.98 -4.23
CA ALA A 53 -4.15 -4.03 -3.88
C ALA A 53 -5.14 -4.32 -5.01
N ALA A 54 -5.74 -3.29 -5.62
CA ALA A 54 -6.67 -3.46 -6.73
C ALA A 54 -5.98 -4.06 -7.97
N VAL A 55 -4.80 -3.56 -8.32
CA VAL A 55 -3.97 -4.15 -9.39
C VAL A 55 -3.68 -5.62 -9.11
N THR A 56 -3.23 -5.94 -7.90
CA THR A 56 -2.93 -7.31 -7.46
C THR A 56 -4.14 -8.23 -7.60
N LEU A 57 -5.31 -7.80 -7.14
CA LEU A 57 -6.54 -8.58 -7.17
C LEU A 57 -7.08 -8.75 -8.60
N LEU A 58 -7.02 -7.73 -9.45
CA LEU A 58 -7.39 -7.82 -10.86
C LEU A 58 -6.48 -8.78 -11.64
N LEU A 59 -5.17 -8.78 -11.37
CA LEU A 59 -4.26 -9.73 -12.02
C LEU A 59 -4.53 -11.17 -11.57
N ARG A 60 -4.79 -11.35 -10.27
CA ARG A 60 -4.94 -12.65 -9.62
C ARG A 60 -6.31 -13.29 -9.90
N HIS A 61 -7.38 -12.51 -9.79
CA HIS A 61 -8.77 -12.98 -9.79
C HIS A 61 -9.62 -12.37 -10.92
N GLY A 62 -9.13 -11.33 -11.60
CA GLY A 62 -9.84 -10.70 -12.71
C GLY A 62 -9.84 -11.55 -13.98
N THR A 63 -10.60 -11.06 -14.95
CA THR A 63 -10.74 -11.65 -16.29
C THR A 63 -9.51 -11.38 -17.17
N ASP A 64 -9.44 -12.04 -18.32
CA ASP A 64 -8.38 -11.75 -19.30
C ASP A 64 -8.47 -10.33 -19.86
N ALA A 65 -9.67 -9.75 -19.92
CA ALA A 65 -9.86 -8.35 -20.29
C ALA A 65 -9.27 -7.40 -19.24
N ASP A 66 -9.48 -7.69 -17.95
CA ASP A 66 -8.90 -6.91 -16.85
C ASP A 66 -7.37 -6.92 -16.93
N ARG A 67 -6.78 -8.11 -17.07
CA ARG A 67 -5.33 -8.29 -17.25
C ARG A 67 -4.82 -7.54 -18.48
N HIS A 68 -5.56 -7.60 -19.59
CA HIS A 68 -5.22 -6.88 -20.82
C HIS A 68 -5.19 -5.36 -20.62
N TYR A 69 -6.20 -4.79 -19.94
CA TYR A 69 -6.27 -3.34 -19.71
C TYR A 69 -5.21 -2.88 -18.70
N ILE A 70 -5.03 -3.61 -17.60
CA ILE A 70 -3.98 -3.33 -16.62
C ILE A 70 -2.59 -3.36 -17.28
N ALA A 71 -2.30 -4.36 -18.12
CA ALA A 71 -1.03 -4.45 -18.85
C ALA A 71 -0.75 -3.25 -19.77
N ARG A 72 -1.80 -2.54 -20.22
CA ARG A 72 -1.73 -1.36 -21.08
C ARG A 72 -1.82 -0.04 -20.32
N ASN A 73 -2.10 -0.06 -19.03
CA ASN A 73 -2.15 1.16 -18.22
C ASN A 73 -0.71 1.70 -18.02
N PRO A 74 -0.40 2.92 -18.50
CA PRO A 74 0.95 3.49 -18.38
C PRO A 74 1.30 3.89 -16.94
N HIS A 75 0.31 4.02 -16.05
CA HIS A 75 0.48 4.55 -14.70
C HIS A 75 0.62 3.47 -13.62
N VAL A 76 0.43 2.19 -13.96
CA VAL A 76 0.73 1.08 -13.04
C VAL A 76 2.26 0.95 -12.92
N VAL A 77 2.84 1.67 -11.96
CA VAL A 77 4.29 1.78 -11.73
C VAL A 77 4.81 0.48 -11.11
N GLY A 78 5.81 -0.13 -11.76
CA GLY A 78 6.55 -1.26 -11.19
C GLY A 78 6.29 -2.65 -11.79
N ARG A 79 5.93 -2.76 -13.08
CA ARG A 79 5.74 -4.06 -13.77
C ARG A 79 6.76 -5.14 -13.35
N PRO A 80 6.26 -6.39 -13.34
CA PRO A 80 6.26 -7.19 -14.55
C PRO A 80 4.84 -7.62 -14.86
N LEU A 81 4.01 -6.65 -15.23
CA LEU A 81 3.14 -6.92 -16.37
C LEU A 81 4.10 -7.20 -17.56
N PRO A 82 3.75 -8.06 -18.52
CA PRO A 82 4.60 -8.32 -19.68
C PRO A 82 5.13 -6.97 -20.25
N GLY A 83 6.43 -6.67 -20.07
CA GLY A 83 7.08 -5.48 -20.65
C GLY A 83 7.34 -4.18 -19.83
N LEU A 84 7.79 -4.16 -18.56
CA LEU A 84 8.74 -3.10 -18.08
C LEU A 84 9.85 -3.78 -17.30
N PRO A 85 11.06 -3.18 -17.27
CA PRO A 85 12.26 -3.86 -17.76
C PRO A 85 12.11 -5.34 -17.48
N GLY A 86 11.48 -6.06 -18.40
CA GLY A 86 10.74 -7.27 -18.03
C GLY A 86 11.63 -8.30 -17.34
N PRO A 87 11.08 -9.47 -17.02
CA PRO A 87 11.82 -10.70 -17.23
C PRO A 87 12.73 -10.52 -18.45
N ALA A 88 12.25 -9.96 -19.57
CA ALA A 88 13.05 -9.44 -20.70
C ALA A 88 14.38 -8.69 -20.40
N ARG A 89 14.47 -7.70 -19.50
CA ARG A 89 15.77 -7.03 -19.19
C ARG A 89 16.64 -7.86 -18.23
N TYR A 90 16.03 -8.82 -17.53
CA TYR A 90 16.69 -9.86 -16.74
C TYR A 90 16.94 -11.18 -17.53
N ALA A 91 16.29 -11.34 -18.69
CA ALA A 91 16.21 -12.52 -19.55
C ALA A 91 17.09 -12.34 -20.78
N ALA A 92 17.15 -11.11 -21.33
CA ALA A 92 18.16 -10.62 -22.26
C ALA A 92 19.52 -10.37 -21.57
N ARG A 93 19.70 -10.91 -20.34
CA ARG A 93 21.00 -10.89 -19.69
C ARG A 93 21.94 -11.88 -20.37
N PRO A 94 23.23 -11.51 -20.47
CA PRO A 94 24.24 -12.48 -20.85
C PRO A 94 24.16 -13.71 -19.94
N GLY A 95 24.57 -14.86 -20.48
CA GLY A 95 24.70 -16.10 -19.73
C GLY A 95 25.59 -15.95 -18.49
N PRO A 96 25.66 -16.98 -17.64
CA PRO A 96 26.55 -16.96 -16.48
C PRO A 96 27.98 -16.61 -16.91
N SER A 97 28.66 -15.78 -16.12
CA SER A 97 30.05 -15.41 -16.42
C SER A 97 30.96 -16.63 -16.28
N PRO A 98 32.13 -16.67 -16.96
CA PRO A 98 33.08 -17.77 -16.83
C PRO A 98 33.48 -18.06 -15.38
N GLU A 99 33.61 -17.01 -14.55
CA GLU A 99 33.96 -17.15 -13.14
C GLU A 99 32.83 -17.81 -12.34
N LEU A 100 31.57 -17.45 -12.63
CA LEU A 100 30.42 -18.08 -12.01
C LEU A 100 30.29 -19.55 -12.45
N LEU A 101 30.54 -19.85 -13.73
CA LEU A 101 30.54 -21.22 -14.26
C LEU A 101 31.68 -22.05 -13.67
N ALA A 102 32.86 -21.49 -13.47
CA ALA A 102 33.98 -22.17 -12.82
C ALA A 102 33.66 -22.51 -11.35
N GLU A 103 32.90 -21.66 -10.66
CA GLU A 103 32.46 -21.91 -9.27
C GLU A 103 31.33 -22.95 -9.18
N THR A 104 30.40 -22.94 -10.14
CA THR A 104 29.12 -23.67 -10.01
C THR A 104 28.99 -24.89 -10.92
N GLY A 105 29.84 -25.00 -11.94
CA GLY A 105 29.66 -25.94 -13.04
C GLY A 105 28.50 -25.57 -13.97
N PRO A 106 28.29 -26.32 -15.05
CA PRO A 106 27.20 -26.07 -16.01
C PRO A 106 25.82 -26.54 -15.51
N GLY A 107 25.77 -27.33 -14.43
CA GLY A 107 24.54 -27.92 -13.86
C GLY A 107 24.26 -29.37 -14.31
N PRO A 108 23.13 -29.96 -13.87
CA PRO A 108 22.10 -29.33 -13.05
C PRO A 108 22.48 -29.19 -11.57
N LEU A 109 22.17 -28.05 -10.97
CA LEU A 109 22.38 -27.79 -9.55
C LEU A 109 21.35 -28.55 -8.70
N THR A 110 21.80 -29.26 -7.66
CA THR A 110 20.91 -29.82 -6.64
C THR A 110 20.24 -28.71 -5.82
N PRO A 111 19.11 -28.98 -5.13
CA PRO A 111 18.46 -27.97 -4.28
C PRO A 111 19.39 -27.38 -3.22
N ASP A 112 20.21 -28.22 -2.58
CA ASP A 112 21.14 -27.78 -1.54
C ASP A 112 22.28 -26.90 -2.09
N GLU A 113 22.81 -27.26 -3.26
CA GLU A 113 23.80 -26.43 -3.96
C GLU A 113 23.23 -25.07 -4.34
N LEU A 114 22.02 -25.05 -4.91
CA LEU A 114 21.35 -23.81 -5.27
C LEU A 114 21.10 -22.93 -4.04
N ILE A 115 20.59 -23.49 -2.95
CA ILE A 115 20.35 -22.77 -1.69
C ILE A 115 21.66 -22.20 -1.13
N ARG A 116 22.74 -22.99 -1.13
CA ARG A 116 24.07 -22.54 -0.70
C ARG A 116 24.58 -21.39 -1.55
N LEU A 117 24.44 -21.47 -2.87
CA LEU A 117 24.85 -20.41 -3.79
C LEU A 117 23.98 -19.15 -3.65
N LEU A 118 22.68 -19.29 -3.44
CA LEU A 118 21.77 -18.18 -3.12
C LEU A 118 22.16 -17.47 -1.83
N ARG A 119 22.60 -18.20 -0.79
CA ARG A 119 23.12 -17.60 0.44
C ARG A 119 24.42 -16.85 0.20
N ARG A 120 25.36 -17.44 -0.54
CA ARG A 120 26.66 -16.83 -0.83
C ARG A 120 26.52 -15.54 -1.64
N HIS A 121 25.69 -15.56 -2.68
CA HIS A 121 25.59 -14.49 -3.67
C HIS A 121 24.36 -13.57 -3.48
N GLY A 122 23.55 -13.83 -2.45
CA GLY A 122 22.25 -13.19 -2.23
C GLY A 122 22.25 -11.74 -1.76
N ARG A 123 23.41 -11.05 -1.72
CA ARG A 123 23.46 -9.63 -1.33
C ARG A 123 22.70 -8.71 -2.29
N ARG A 124 22.68 -9.06 -3.58
CA ARG A 124 21.94 -8.38 -4.65
C ARG A 124 21.26 -9.42 -5.53
N PRO A 125 20.14 -9.11 -6.22
CA PRO A 125 19.41 -10.11 -7.00
C PRO A 125 20.10 -10.53 -8.30
N ARG A 126 21.22 -9.89 -8.69
CA ARG A 126 21.81 -10.10 -10.01
C ARG A 126 22.31 -11.53 -10.24
N ILE A 127 23.20 -12.03 -9.37
CA ILE A 127 23.76 -13.39 -9.46
C ILE A 127 22.70 -14.44 -9.12
N PRO A 128 21.88 -14.30 -8.04
CA PRO A 128 20.76 -15.18 -7.78
C PRO A 128 19.81 -15.40 -8.96
N LEU A 129 19.47 -14.35 -9.71
CA LEU A 129 18.65 -14.50 -10.93
C LEU A 129 19.35 -15.28 -12.03
N THR A 130 20.67 -15.17 -12.15
CA THR A 130 21.44 -15.99 -13.10
C THR A 130 21.43 -17.46 -12.66
N LEU A 131 21.63 -17.74 -11.36
CA LEU A 131 21.58 -19.09 -10.80
C LEU A 131 20.22 -19.77 -11.00
N LEU A 132 19.12 -19.03 -10.79
CA LEU A 132 17.75 -19.52 -11.00
C LEU A 132 17.40 -19.74 -12.49
N ARG A 133 18.26 -19.32 -13.43
CA ARG A 133 18.11 -19.59 -14.87
C ARG A 133 19.01 -20.72 -15.35
N MET A 134 19.98 -21.15 -14.53
CA MET A 134 20.82 -22.31 -14.83
C MET A 134 20.02 -23.59 -14.60
N PRO A 135 20.38 -24.71 -15.26
CA PRO A 135 19.74 -25.99 -14.99
C PRO A 135 19.82 -26.33 -13.50
N HIS A 136 18.68 -26.63 -12.87
CA HIS A 136 18.61 -27.02 -11.46
C HIS A 136 17.47 -28.01 -11.20
N LEU A 137 17.63 -28.82 -10.16
CA LEU A 137 16.67 -29.86 -9.78
C LEU A 137 15.59 -29.37 -8.80
N LEU A 138 15.64 -28.10 -8.38
CA LEU A 138 14.60 -27.51 -7.53
C LEU A 138 13.33 -27.25 -8.36
N ASP A 139 12.22 -27.88 -7.96
CA ASP A 139 10.89 -27.52 -8.44
C ASP A 139 10.37 -26.27 -7.70
N LEU A 140 10.07 -25.21 -8.44
CA LEU A 140 9.54 -23.97 -7.88
C LEU A 140 8.03 -24.04 -7.62
N HIS A 141 7.32 -25.04 -8.18
CA HIS A 141 5.92 -25.31 -7.88
C HIS A 141 5.76 -26.07 -6.55
N ASP A 142 6.76 -26.87 -6.17
CA ASP A 142 6.88 -27.46 -4.83
C ASP A 142 8.17 -27.02 -4.11
N PRO A 143 8.25 -25.74 -3.66
CA PRO A 143 9.47 -25.15 -3.13
C PRO A 143 9.76 -25.56 -1.67
N GLU A 144 9.21 -26.67 -1.20
CA GLU A 144 9.25 -27.06 0.21
C GLU A 144 10.69 -27.20 0.78
N PRO A 145 11.67 -27.80 0.07
CA PRO A 145 13.07 -27.82 0.53
C PRO A 145 13.66 -26.41 0.71
N LEU A 146 13.34 -25.49 -0.21
CA LEU A 146 13.76 -24.09 -0.16
C LEU A 146 13.13 -23.38 1.05
N LEU A 147 11.84 -23.58 1.29
CA LEU A 147 11.12 -22.94 2.40
C LEU A 147 11.62 -23.43 3.76
N ARG A 148 11.87 -24.74 3.92
CA ARG A 148 12.46 -25.29 5.15
C ARG A 148 13.85 -24.73 5.41
N ALA A 149 14.68 -24.64 4.37
CA ALA A 149 16.01 -24.05 4.50
C ALA A 149 15.93 -22.56 4.87
N HIS A 150 15.01 -21.80 4.27
CA HIS A 150 14.77 -20.40 4.59
C HIS A 150 14.30 -20.22 6.05
N ALA A 151 13.35 -21.03 6.51
CA ALA A 151 12.82 -20.94 7.87
C ALA A 151 13.91 -21.18 8.93
N ARG A 152 14.81 -22.16 8.69
CA ARG A 152 15.95 -22.44 9.58
C ARG A 152 16.99 -21.33 9.58
N ALA A 153 17.33 -20.82 8.40
CA ALA A 153 18.31 -19.75 8.23
C ALA A 153 17.90 -18.88 7.02
N PRO A 154 17.33 -17.68 7.27
CA PRO A 154 16.75 -16.85 6.23
C PRO A 154 17.72 -16.56 5.10
N LEU A 155 17.20 -16.66 3.88
CA LEU A 155 17.97 -16.27 2.69
C LEU A 155 18.24 -14.76 2.71
N PRO A 156 19.38 -14.32 2.17
CA PRO A 156 19.64 -12.90 2.00
C PRO A 156 18.58 -12.21 1.13
N ALA A 157 18.29 -10.95 1.42
CA ALA A 157 17.21 -10.20 0.75
C ALA A 157 17.31 -10.16 -0.78
N GLY A 158 18.52 -10.12 -1.36
CA GLY A 158 18.68 -10.16 -2.81
C GLY A 158 18.36 -11.53 -3.43
N ALA A 159 18.58 -12.63 -2.70
CA ALA A 159 18.15 -13.96 -3.13
C ALA A 159 16.63 -14.10 -3.04
N VAL A 160 16.00 -13.59 -1.98
CA VAL A 160 14.54 -13.55 -1.87
C VAL A 160 13.93 -12.69 -2.98
N GLU A 161 14.48 -11.50 -3.23
CA GLU A 161 14.02 -10.64 -4.34
C GLU A 161 14.13 -11.37 -5.69
N ALA A 162 15.19 -12.15 -5.91
CA ALA A 162 15.38 -12.92 -7.13
C ALA A 162 14.37 -14.07 -7.27
N LEU A 163 14.08 -14.80 -6.19
CA LEU A 163 13.06 -15.85 -6.17
C LEU A 163 11.67 -15.30 -6.50
N LEU A 164 11.30 -14.16 -5.92
CA LEU A 164 10.04 -13.47 -6.24
C LEU A 164 10.00 -12.98 -7.70
N LEU A 165 11.15 -12.57 -8.25
CA LEU A 165 11.27 -12.12 -9.63
C LEU A 165 11.27 -13.25 -10.67
N ALA A 166 11.80 -14.43 -10.31
CA ALA A 166 11.84 -15.59 -11.21
C ALA A 166 10.44 -16.12 -11.55
N GLY A 167 9.46 -15.90 -10.66
CA GLY A 167 8.07 -16.33 -10.85
C GLY A 167 7.88 -17.82 -10.55
N GLY A 168 6.66 -18.32 -10.76
CA GLY A 168 6.30 -19.74 -10.57
C GLY A 168 6.03 -20.17 -9.13
N LEU A 169 6.40 -19.35 -8.14
CA LEU A 169 6.18 -19.65 -6.73
C LEU A 169 4.69 -19.54 -6.34
N PRO A 170 4.16 -20.52 -5.58
CA PRO A 170 2.81 -20.41 -5.03
C PRO A 170 2.74 -19.29 -3.98
N ARG A 171 1.55 -18.72 -3.77
CA ARG A 171 1.33 -17.61 -2.82
C ARG A 171 1.87 -17.91 -1.41
N ARG A 172 1.69 -19.16 -0.95
CA ARG A 172 2.22 -19.63 0.35
C ARG A 172 3.74 -19.46 0.45
N ALA A 173 4.46 -19.72 -0.64
CA ALA A 173 5.91 -19.61 -0.69
C ALA A 173 6.35 -18.15 -0.70
N CYS A 174 5.65 -17.27 -1.43
CA CYS A 174 5.91 -15.82 -1.39
C CYS A 174 5.80 -15.26 0.02
N ARG A 175 4.80 -15.67 0.79
CA ARG A 175 4.62 -15.28 2.21
C ARG A 175 5.75 -15.83 3.09
N ALA A 176 6.03 -17.12 2.98
CA ALA A 176 7.06 -17.79 3.78
C ALA A 176 8.48 -17.22 3.51
N LEU A 177 8.77 -16.76 2.30
CA LEU A 177 10.04 -16.14 1.95
C LEU A 177 10.23 -14.71 2.51
N LEU A 178 9.14 -14.05 2.90
CA LEU A 178 9.19 -12.73 3.54
C LEU A 178 9.22 -12.82 5.08
N ASP A 179 8.93 -14.00 5.63
CA ASP A 179 9.09 -14.31 7.04
C ASP A 179 10.57 -14.53 7.35
N ALA A 180 11.18 -13.61 8.09
CA ALA A 180 12.54 -13.81 8.60
C ALA A 180 12.61 -13.66 10.12
N ARG A 181 11.63 -14.22 10.82
CA ARG A 181 11.60 -14.25 12.29
C ARG A 181 12.89 -14.83 12.90
N THR A 182 13.56 -15.76 12.22
CA THR A 182 14.82 -16.38 12.64
C THR A 182 16.08 -15.60 12.21
N GLY A 183 15.94 -14.46 11.55
CA GLY A 183 17.08 -13.65 11.11
C GLY A 183 17.58 -12.67 12.18
N ASP A 184 18.90 -12.53 12.30
CA ASP A 184 19.54 -11.68 13.33
C ASP A 184 19.80 -10.24 12.86
N THR A 185 20.18 -10.05 11.59
CA THR A 185 20.38 -8.70 11.04
C THR A 185 19.84 -8.58 9.62
N TYR A 186 19.23 -7.43 9.36
CA TYR A 186 18.63 -7.12 8.08
C TYR A 186 19.53 -6.10 7.38
N GLY A 187 20.34 -6.58 6.43
CA GLY A 187 21.24 -5.71 5.67
C GLY A 187 20.49 -4.55 5.00
N ARG A 188 21.23 -3.56 4.48
CA ARG A 188 20.76 -2.27 3.91
C ARG A 188 19.55 -2.33 2.94
N HIS A 189 19.21 -3.50 2.40
CA HIS A 189 18.25 -3.72 1.32
C HIS A 189 17.10 -4.66 1.70
N TRP A 190 16.85 -4.86 2.99
CA TRP A 190 15.90 -5.84 3.53
C TRP A 190 14.45 -5.67 3.09
N PHE A 191 14.00 -4.44 2.81
CA PHE A 191 12.61 -4.14 2.42
C PHE A 191 12.36 -4.43 0.93
N ARG A 192 13.42 -4.61 0.10
CA ARG A 192 13.27 -4.76 -1.36
C ARG A 192 12.38 -5.94 -1.76
N PRO A 193 12.46 -7.13 -1.12
CA PRO A 193 11.53 -8.22 -1.36
C PRO A 193 10.07 -7.85 -1.15
N ALA A 194 9.73 -7.13 -0.07
CA ALA A 194 8.36 -6.71 0.21
C ALA A 194 7.85 -5.73 -0.86
N VAL A 195 8.67 -4.72 -1.21
CA VAL A 195 8.38 -3.79 -2.31
C VAL A 195 8.18 -4.52 -3.63
N ARG A 196 9.00 -5.54 -3.87
CA ARG A 196 8.89 -6.37 -5.07
C ARG A 196 7.59 -7.17 -5.05
N ALA A 197 7.25 -7.83 -3.95
CA ALA A 197 6.05 -8.65 -3.85
C ALA A 197 4.77 -7.87 -4.21
N VAL A 198 4.64 -6.63 -3.73
CA VAL A 198 3.49 -5.77 -4.04
C VAL A 198 3.48 -5.34 -5.51
N ARG A 199 4.59 -4.78 -6.01
CA ARG A 199 4.68 -4.30 -7.40
C ARG A 199 4.53 -5.40 -8.45
N MET A 200 4.84 -6.64 -8.07
CA MET A 200 4.68 -7.81 -8.92
C MET A 200 3.26 -8.40 -8.88
N GLY A 201 2.35 -7.84 -8.07
CA GLY A 201 1.03 -8.42 -7.85
C GLY A 201 1.06 -9.77 -7.13
N LEU A 202 2.14 -10.08 -6.39
CA LEU A 202 2.26 -11.35 -5.66
C LEU A 202 1.51 -11.28 -4.33
N LEU A 203 1.55 -10.13 -3.65
CA LEU A 203 0.90 -9.90 -2.36
C LEU A 203 0.27 -8.49 -2.32
N THR A 204 -0.86 -8.34 -1.63
CA THR A 204 -1.40 -7.01 -1.27
C THR A 204 -0.66 -6.42 -0.06
N CYS A 205 -0.83 -5.12 0.21
CA CYS A 205 -0.32 -4.50 1.45
C CYS A 205 -0.91 -5.15 2.71
N ASP A 206 -2.21 -5.48 2.72
CA ASP A 206 -2.83 -6.20 3.84
C ASP A 206 -2.21 -7.60 4.04
N GLU A 207 -1.90 -8.33 2.96
CA GLU A 207 -1.19 -9.61 3.05
C GLU A 207 0.25 -9.43 3.57
N LEU A 208 0.95 -8.36 3.21
CA LEU A 208 2.25 -8.07 3.82
C LEU A 208 2.11 -7.83 5.32
N VAL A 209 1.16 -7.02 5.75
CA VAL A 209 0.95 -6.69 7.16
C VAL A 209 0.59 -7.93 7.99
N ALA A 210 -0.25 -8.81 7.44
CA ALA A 210 -0.72 -10.01 8.13
C ALA A 210 0.35 -11.09 8.29
N TYR A 211 1.26 -11.24 7.31
CA TYR A 211 2.15 -12.42 7.25
C TYR A 211 3.64 -12.11 7.40
N VAL A 212 4.08 -10.85 7.26
CA VAL A 212 5.50 -10.52 7.44
C VAL A 212 5.85 -10.53 8.92
N ALA A 213 6.91 -11.27 9.24
CA ALA A 213 7.53 -11.31 10.55
C ALA A 213 9.05 -11.02 10.46
N PRO A 214 9.64 -10.39 11.49
CA PRO A 214 9.01 -9.91 12.74
C PRO A 214 8.21 -8.61 12.58
N ALA A 215 7.32 -8.33 13.54
CA ALA A 215 6.43 -7.16 13.59
C ALA A 215 7.14 -5.80 13.34
N ALA A 216 8.35 -5.63 13.87
CA ALA A 216 9.16 -4.43 13.65
C ALA A 216 9.39 -4.12 12.16
N ARG A 217 9.51 -5.15 11.31
CA ARG A 217 9.66 -4.94 9.86
C ARG A 217 8.42 -4.33 9.24
N THR A 218 7.25 -4.80 9.63
CA THR A 218 5.98 -4.28 9.12
C THR A 218 5.79 -2.82 9.52
N LEU A 219 6.15 -2.45 10.75
CA LEU A 219 6.16 -1.04 11.19
C LEU A 219 7.13 -0.19 10.36
N LEU A 220 8.34 -0.68 10.12
CA LEU A 220 9.32 0.02 9.27
C LEU A 220 8.85 0.13 7.80
N LEU A 221 8.16 -0.87 7.26
CA LEU A 221 7.57 -0.82 5.92
C LEU A 221 6.49 0.26 5.83
N GLY A 222 5.76 0.52 6.92
CA GLY A 222 4.80 1.62 7.05
C GLY A 222 5.43 3.01 7.10
N HIS A 223 6.76 3.13 7.15
CA HIS A 223 7.45 4.42 7.06
C HIS A 223 8.87 4.26 6.51
N LEU A 224 8.99 3.92 5.22
CA LEU A 224 10.30 3.82 4.58
C LEU A 224 10.84 5.22 4.24
N PRO A 225 12.09 5.56 4.61
CA PRO A 225 12.64 6.88 4.31
C PRO A 225 12.84 7.07 2.80
N ALA A 226 12.54 8.30 2.33
CA ALA A 226 12.76 8.73 0.95
C ALA A 226 14.25 8.66 0.61
N THR A 227 14.65 7.61 -0.10
CA THR A 227 16.02 7.36 -0.52
C THR A 227 16.05 6.89 -1.97
N ARG A 228 17.14 7.18 -2.71
CA ARG A 228 17.28 6.75 -4.10
C ARG A 228 17.19 5.21 -4.23
N GLY A 229 16.40 4.72 -5.19
CA GLY A 229 16.31 3.30 -5.56
C GLY A 229 14.91 2.69 -5.41
N LEU A 230 14.83 1.36 -5.33
CA LEU A 230 13.57 0.63 -5.16
C LEU A 230 12.99 0.87 -3.76
N ARG A 231 11.91 1.63 -3.66
CA ARG A 231 11.13 1.95 -2.45
C ARG A 231 9.66 2.18 -2.84
N TRP A 232 8.80 2.34 -1.86
CA TRP A 232 7.44 2.83 -2.06
C TRP A 232 7.42 4.15 -2.80
N SER A 233 6.53 4.29 -3.77
CA SER A 233 6.02 5.59 -4.22
C SER A 233 5.16 6.20 -3.11
N LEU A 234 4.83 7.48 -3.23
CA LEU A 234 3.95 8.14 -2.25
C LEU A 234 2.58 7.44 -2.12
N PRO A 235 1.88 7.04 -3.21
CA PRO A 235 0.66 6.24 -3.10
C PRO A 235 0.87 4.88 -2.44
N GLU A 236 1.93 4.15 -2.77
CA GLU A 236 2.23 2.86 -2.14
C GLU A 236 2.56 3.01 -0.65
N GLN A 237 3.21 4.11 -0.27
CA GLN A 237 3.53 4.45 1.11
C GLN A 237 2.25 4.76 1.92
N ALA A 238 1.30 5.49 1.33
CA ALA A 238 -0.01 5.72 1.92
C ALA A 238 -0.78 4.41 2.09
N GLU A 239 -0.88 3.58 1.04
CA GLU A 239 -1.58 2.30 1.09
C GLU A 239 -0.99 1.34 2.13
N MET A 240 0.34 1.30 2.26
CA MET A 240 1.03 0.53 3.29
C MET A 240 0.72 1.07 4.70
N GLN A 241 0.64 2.40 4.89
CA GLN A 241 0.24 3.00 6.16
C GLN A 241 -1.20 2.64 6.50
N SER A 242 -2.13 2.78 5.57
CA SER A 242 -3.54 2.39 5.74
C SER A 242 -3.67 0.93 6.19
N ALA A 243 -2.94 0.02 5.55
CA ALA A 243 -2.93 -1.40 5.92
C ALA A 243 -2.36 -1.63 7.35
N VAL A 244 -1.31 -0.90 7.73
CA VAL A 244 -0.75 -0.96 9.08
C VAL A 244 -1.73 -0.40 10.12
N HIS A 245 -2.38 0.72 9.84
CA HIS A 245 -3.38 1.31 10.72
C HIS A 245 -4.57 0.38 10.93
N ARG A 246 -5.11 -0.24 9.87
CA ARG A 246 -6.19 -1.23 9.97
C ARG A 246 -5.81 -2.43 10.85
N ALA A 247 -4.56 -2.86 10.82
CA ALA A 247 -4.09 -3.95 11.69
C ALA A 247 -3.87 -3.54 13.15
N LEU A 248 -3.62 -2.25 13.43
CA LEU A 248 -3.28 -1.75 14.76
C LEU A 248 -4.47 -1.13 15.50
N ARG A 249 -5.26 -0.28 14.84
CA ARG A 249 -6.33 0.51 15.47
C ARG A 249 -7.37 -0.34 16.22
N PRO A 250 -7.84 -1.50 15.71
CA PRO A 250 -8.81 -2.30 16.45
C PRO A 250 -8.32 -2.76 17.83
N ALA A 251 -7.01 -2.93 18.00
CA ALA A 251 -6.39 -3.39 19.23
C ALA A 251 -5.85 -2.25 20.11
N LEU A 252 -5.26 -1.21 19.51
CA LEU A 252 -4.60 -0.12 20.24
C LEU A 252 -5.50 1.11 20.44
N GLY A 253 -6.51 1.30 19.58
CA GLY A 253 -7.31 2.50 19.53
C GLY A 253 -6.45 3.77 19.42
N ASP A 254 -6.90 4.81 20.12
CA ASP A 254 -6.17 6.07 20.25
C ASP A 254 -5.41 6.21 21.59
N ASP A 255 -5.17 5.10 22.33
CA ASP A 255 -4.46 5.15 23.63
C ASP A 255 -2.94 5.35 23.44
N PRO A 256 -2.38 6.52 23.79
CA PRO A 256 -0.96 6.80 23.59
C PRO A 256 -0.03 5.84 24.36
N ARG A 257 -0.51 5.21 25.44
CA ARG A 257 0.27 4.25 26.24
C ARG A 257 0.53 2.97 25.47
N LEU A 258 -0.49 2.48 24.74
CA LEU A 258 -0.39 1.28 23.91
C LEU A 258 0.51 1.50 22.69
N TRP A 259 0.46 2.69 22.07
CA TRP A 259 1.39 3.08 21.00
C TRP A 259 2.84 3.18 21.49
N ALA A 260 3.06 3.70 22.70
CA ALA A 260 4.39 3.70 23.31
C ALA A 260 4.91 2.28 23.61
N GLU A 261 4.03 1.39 24.06
CA GLU A 261 4.37 -0.01 24.33
C GLU A 261 4.66 -0.80 23.04
N LEU A 262 3.92 -0.54 21.96
CA LEU A 262 4.20 -1.08 20.63
C LEU A 262 5.64 -0.79 20.20
N GLY A 263 6.09 0.46 20.34
CA GLY A 263 7.47 0.86 20.02
C GLY A 263 8.53 0.18 20.89
N ARG A 264 8.21 -0.10 22.17
CA ARG A 264 9.12 -0.80 23.09
C ARG A 264 9.21 -2.30 22.80
N ARG A 265 8.11 -2.95 22.43
CA ARG A 265 8.01 -4.42 22.30
C ARG A 265 8.32 -4.93 20.90
N ALA A 266 8.02 -4.15 19.86
CA ALA A 266 8.20 -4.57 18.47
C ALA A 266 9.62 -5.10 18.12
N PRO A 267 10.74 -4.53 18.61
CA PRO A 267 12.08 -5.03 18.28
C PRO A 267 12.35 -6.48 18.70
N ALA A 268 11.79 -6.89 19.84
CA ALA A 268 12.01 -8.24 20.40
C ALA A 268 10.93 -9.24 19.97
N PHE A 269 9.80 -8.75 19.46
CA PHE A 269 8.68 -9.59 19.08
C PHE A 269 8.91 -10.28 17.73
N ARG A 270 9.10 -11.60 17.77
CA ARG A 270 9.43 -12.42 16.58
C ARG A 270 8.21 -12.73 15.70
N GLY A 271 7.00 -12.59 16.22
CA GLY A 271 5.75 -12.82 15.49
C GLY A 271 5.36 -11.69 14.55
N THR A 272 4.14 -11.74 14.03
CA THR A 272 3.59 -10.75 13.09
C THR A 272 3.08 -9.50 13.80
N LEU A 273 2.78 -8.43 13.04
CA LEU A 273 2.26 -7.19 13.62
C LEU A 273 0.87 -7.39 14.28
N PRO A 274 -0.09 -8.11 13.67
CA PRO A 274 -1.37 -8.39 14.33
C PRO A 274 -1.23 -9.21 15.62
N GLU A 275 -0.32 -10.19 15.66
CA GLU A 275 -0.04 -10.97 16.87
C GLU A 275 0.48 -10.07 18.01
N LEU A 276 1.36 -9.11 17.69
CA LEU A 276 1.86 -8.14 18.66
C LEU A 276 0.73 -7.23 19.16
N ALA A 277 -0.09 -6.71 18.25
CA ALA A 277 -1.21 -5.84 18.60
C ALA A 277 -2.20 -6.54 19.53
N ALA A 278 -2.55 -7.79 19.24
CA ALA A 278 -3.41 -8.62 20.09
C ALA A 278 -2.79 -8.88 21.48
N ALA A 279 -1.48 -9.17 21.54
CA ALA A 279 -0.79 -9.39 22.82
C ALA A 279 -0.74 -8.12 23.69
N LEU A 280 -0.61 -6.94 23.07
CA LEU A 280 -0.65 -5.65 23.76
C LEU A 280 -2.04 -5.36 24.31
N ALA A 281 -3.09 -5.55 23.51
CA ALA A 281 -4.48 -5.37 23.93
C ALA A 281 -4.87 -6.32 25.07
N ALA A 282 -4.35 -7.55 25.06
CA ALA A 282 -4.57 -8.53 26.12
C ALA A 282 -3.77 -8.27 27.42
N GLY A 283 -2.86 -7.29 27.44
CA GLY A 283 -2.00 -7.03 28.59
C GLY A 283 -0.96 -8.13 28.85
N THR A 284 -0.70 -9.01 27.87
CA THR A 284 0.25 -10.12 27.96
C THR A 284 1.43 -9.99 26.99
N PRO A 285 2.08 -8.82 26.83
CA PRO A 285 3.21 -8.70 25.93
C PRO A 285 4.40 -9.53 26.47
N ALA A 286 5.00 -10.34 25.61
CA ALA A 286 6.26 -11.05 25.91
C ALA A 286 7.31 -10.07 26.46
N ALA A 287 8.11 -10.50 27.44
CA ALA A 287 9.10 -9.66 28.12
C ALA A 287 9.94 -8.82 27.12
N PRO A 288 10.25 -7.55 27.44
CA PRO A 288 11.06 -6.75 26.56
C PRO A 288 12.42 -7.43 26.43
N GLY A 289 12.80 -7.85 25.23
CA GLY A 289 14.14 -8.36 25.00
C GLY A 289 15.16 -7.23 25.06
N ASP A 290 16.39 -7.54 25.45
CA ASP A 290 17.54 -6.64 25.30
C ASP A 290 17.84 -6.43 23.82
N VAL A 291 17.08 -5.54 23.18
CA VAL A 291 17.24 -5.20 21.78
C VAL A 291 17.62 -3.74 21.65
N ARG A 292 18.67 -3.49 20.87
CA ARG A 292 19.19 -2.16 20.59
C ARG A 292 18.08 -1.24 20.09
N HIS A 293 17.97 -0.06 20.68
CA HIS A 293 17.04 0.98 20.24
C HIS A 293 17.30 1.32 18.76
N ASP A 294 16.27 1.19 17.92
CA ASP A 294 16.31 1.58 16.51
C ASP A 294 15.56 2.92 16.33
N PRO A 295 16.29 4.04 16.09
CA PRO A 295 15.67 5.34 15.85
C PRO A 295 14.70 5.36 14.67
N ALA A 296 14.90 4.50 13.67
CA ALA A 296 13.99 4.41 12.52
C ALA A 296 12.64 3.81 12.91
N LEU A 297 12.65 2.78 13.74
CA LEU A 297 11.42 2.20 14.27
C LEU A 297 10.67 3.18 15.16
N ALA A 298 11.38 3.89 16.04
CA ALA A 298 10.77 4.91 16.90
C ALA A 298 10.12 6.03 16.07
N ARG A 299 10.74 6.45 14.95
CA ARG A 299 10.12 7.39 14.00
C ARG A 299 8.89 6.80 13.31
N ALA A 300 8.96 5.55 12.85
CA ALA A 300 7.85 4.87 12.19
C ALA A 300 6.62 4.78 13.12
N VAL A 301 6.82 4.36 14.38
CA VAL A 301 5.73 4.29 15.36
C VAL A 301 5.15 5.67 15.66
N ARG A 302 6.00 6.70 15.83
CA ARG A 302 5.49 8.07 16.04
C ARG A 302 4.67 8.59 14.87
N HIS A 303 5.05 8.25 13.64
CA HIS A 303 4.31 8.67 12.45
C HIS A 303 2.99 7.94 12.26
N LEU A 304 2.83 6.75 12.87
CA LEU A 304 1.58 5.97 12.87
C LEU A 304 0.72 6.27 14.11
N ALA A 305 1.28 6.86 15.16
CA ALA A 305 0.51 7.20 16.35
C ALA A 305 -0.52 8.30 16.00
N PRO A 306 -1.71 8.28 16.62
CA PRO A 306 -2.66 9.38 16.49
C PRO A 306 -1.97 10.70 16.86
N ASP A 307 -2.13 11.71 16.01
CA ASP A 307 -1.62 13.04 16.32
C ASP A 307 -2.32 13.58 17.57
N PRO A 308 -1.59 14.15 18.53
CA PRO A 308 -2.24 14.97 19.54
C PRO A 308 -2.96 16.13 18.86
N ALA A 309 -4.10 16.55 19.42
CA ALA A 309 -4.87 17.67 18.89
C ALA A 309 -3.94 18.83 18.51
N PRO A 310 -4.10 19.43 17.31
CA PRO A 310 -3.20 20.48 16.85
C PRO A 310 -3.14 21.59 17.91
N ALA A 311 -1.93 22.04 18.23
CA ALA A 311 -1.75 23.19 19.12
C ALA A 311 -2.55 24.37 18.56
N ASP A 312 -3.19 25.16 19.44
CA ASP A 312 -3.99 26.32 19.04
C ASP A 312 -3.22 27.16 18.01
N PRO A 313 -3.71 27.27 16.77
CA PRO A 313 -2.93 27.88 15.71
C PRO A 313 -2.85 29.39 15.92
N ALA A 314 -1.66 29.96 15.71
CA ALA A 314 -1.52 31.39 15.53
C ALA A 314 -2.38 31.81 14.32
N GLY A 315 -3.25 32.82 14.48
CA GLY A 315 -4.15 33.28 13.40
C GLY A 315 -5.48 32.51 13.30
N ALA A 316 -6.13 32.22 14.42
CA ALA A 316 -7.40 31.47 14.49
C ALA A 316 -8.46 31.90 13.46
N TRP A 317 -8.65 33.21 13.22
CA TRP A 317 -9.63 33.69 12.24
C TRP A 317 -9.24 33.40 10.78
N GLU A 318 -7.95 33.43 10.43
CA GLU A 318 -7.46 33.11 9.08
C GLU A 318 -7.68 31.63 8.76
N ARG A 319 -7.48 30.76 9.77
CA ARG A 319 -7.77 29.34 9.67
C ARG A 319 -9.27 29.09 9.51
N GLU A 320 -10.13 29.72 10.31
CA GLU A 320 -11.59 29.58 10.17
C GLU A 320 -12.07 29.99 8.77
N LEU A 321 -11.58 31.12 8.25
CA LEU A 321 -11.89 31.53 6.87
C LEU A 321 -11.38 30.53 5.83
N ALA A 322 -10.17 29.98 6.03
CA ALA A 322 -9.64 28.96 5.15
C ALA A 322 -10.50 27.67 5.18
N LEU A 323 -10.98 27.24 6.35
CA LEU A 323 -11.87 26.08 6.48
C LEU A 323 -13.21 26.31 5.78
N VAL A 324 -13.84 27.48 5.98
CA VAL A 324 -15.10 27.84 5.31
C VAL A 324 -14.92 27.90 3.79
N SER A 325 -13.77 28.39 3.32
CA SER A 325 -13.50 28.48 1.88
C SER A 325 -13.45 27.13 1.16
N LEU A 326 -13.13 26.03 1.87
CA LEU A 326 -13.13 24.68 1.28
C LEU A 326 -14.53 24.19 0.89
N ALA A 327 -15.58 24.74 1.52
CA ALA A 327 -16.97 24.44 1.21
C ALA A 327 -17.51 25.24 0.02
N VAL A 328 -16.73 26.18 -0.53
CA VAL A 328 -17.12 27.03 -1.66
C VAL A 328 -16.29 26.66 -2.88
N PRO A 329 -16.88 26.03 -3.91
CA PRO A 329 -16.18 25.75 -5.17
C PRO A 329 -15.70 27.05 -5.81
N MET A 330 -14.41 27.14 -6.13
CA MET A 330 -13.85 28.27 -6.89
C MET A 330 -14.28 28.18 -8.36
N ASP A 331 -14.24 29.32 -9.06
CA ASP A 331 -14.64 29.43 -10.48
C ASP A 331 -13.83 28.50 -11.40
N THR A 332 -12.56 28.25 -11.04
CA THR A 332 -11.70 27.31 -11.75
C THR A 332 -10.98 26.36 -10.80
N ALA A 333 -10.78 25.11 -11.23
CA ALA A 333 -9.94 24.14 -10.53
C ALA A 333 -8.50 24.66 -10.33
N ALA A 334 -8.03 25.53 -11.23
CA ALA A 334 -6.72 26.14 -11.12
C ALA A 334 -6.62 27.12 -9.93
N GLU A 335 -7.66 27.91 -9.68
CA GLU A 335 -7.67 28.82 -8.53
C GLU A 335 -7.82 28.07 -7.22
N ASP A 336 -8.67 27.04 -7.20
CA ASP A 336 -8.89 26.17 -6.05
C ASP A 336 -7.57 25.54 -5.57
N VAL A 337 -6.84 24.88 -6.47
CA VAL A 337 -5.53 24.28 -6.14
C VAL A 337 -4.51 25.33 -5.71
N ARG A 338 -4.43 26.50 -6.37
CA ARG A 338 -3.50 27.58 -5.94
C ARG A 338 -3.81 28.06 -4.53
N TRP A 339 -5.09 28.25 -4.23
CA TRP A 339 -5.56 28.67 -2.92
C TRP A 339 -5.24 27.63 -1.85
N VAL A 340 -5.63 26.37 -2.06
CA VAL A 340 -5.36 25.28 -1.10
C VAL A 340 -3.85 25.11 -0.87
N ARG A 341 -3.03 25.17 -1.92
CA ARG A 341 -1.56 25.14 -1.78
C ARG A 341 -1.05 26.30 -0.92
N GLY A 342 -1.53 27.52 -1.15
CA GLY A 342 -1.16 28.68 -0.35
C GLY A 342 -1.53 28.54 1.12
N CYS A 343 -2.70 27.97 1.43
CA CYS A 343 -3.13 27.69 2.80
C CYS A 343 -2.27 26.60 3.46
N LEU A 344 -1.90 25.53 2.74
CA LEU A 344 -1.01 24.48 3.23
C LEU A 344 0.40 25.03 3.51
N ASP A 345 0.94 25.87 2.63
CA ASP A 345 2.28 26.44 2.77
C ASP A 345 2.40 27.38 3.97
N ARG A 346 1.31 28.11 4.26
CA ARG A 346 1.20 28.96 5.45
C ARG A 346 0.88 28.18 6.73
N GLY A 347 0.61 26.87 6.64
CA GLY A 347 0.17 26.05 7.76
C GLY A 347 -1.23 26.39 8.28
N LEU A 348 -2.05 27.10 7.48
CA LEU A 348 -3.44 27.42 7.82
C LEU A 348 -4.33 26.19 7.74
N LEU A 349 -4.06 25.31 6.77
CA LEU A 349 -4.76 24.05 6.55
C LEU A 349 -3.78 22.87 6.61
N THR A 350 -4.34 21.70 6.86
CA THR A 350 -3.70 20.39 6.72
C THR A 350 -4.43 19.56 5.66
N GLY A 351 -3.82 18.45 5.21
CA GLY A 351 -4.53 17.52 4.33
C GLY A 351 -5.78 16.93 4.96
N ALA A 352 -5.80 16.75 6.28
CA ALA A 352 -6.98 16.28 7.02
C ALA A 352 -8.13 17.30 6.96
N ASP A 353 -7.82 18.60 7.03
CA ASP A 353 -8.84 19.66 6.89
C ASP A 353 -9.51 19.61 5.51
N VAL A 354 -8.72 19.39 4.45
CA VAL A 354 -9.26 19.23 3.09
C VAL A 354 -10.24 18.07 3.01
N ILE A 355 -9.90 16.91 3.58
CA ILE A 355 -10.77 15.73 3.57
C ILE A 355 -12.10 15.99 4.28
N ARG A 356 -12.08 16.72 5.40
CA ARG A 356 -13.27 16.99 6.21
C ARG A 356 -14.20 18.04 5.59
N HIS A 357 -13.62 19.07 4.98
CA HIS A 357 -14.35 20.29 4.67
C HIS A 357 -14.51 20.58 3.17
N LYS A 358 -13.73 19.91 2.31
CA LYS A 358 -13.81 20.17 0.86
C LYS A 358 -15.09 19.61 0.25
N VAL A 359 -15.73 20.46 -0.54
CA VAL A 359 -16.93 20.16 -1.33
C VAL A 359 -16.59 20.18 -2.84
N PRO A 360 -17.18 19.28 -3.65
CA PRO A 360 -17.86 18.04 -3.26
C PRO A 360 -16.90 16.98 -2.71
N ALA A 361 -17.44 16.01 -1.99
CA ALA A 361 -16.68 14.90 -1.37
C ALA A 361 -15.74 14.18 -2.34
N CYS A 362 -16.12 14.04 -3.62
CA CYS A 362 -15.27 13.41 -4.63
C CYS A 362 -14.01 14.22 -4.93
N TRP A 363 -14.03 15.55 -4.78
CA TRP A 363 -12.86 16.41 -4.94
C TRP A 363 -11.96 16.41 -3.70
N ALA A 364 -12.53 16.17 -2.51
CA ALA A 364 -11.74 15.96 -1.31
C ALA A 364 -10.81 14.73 -1.48
N LEU A 365 -11.34 13.65 -2.05
CA LEU A 365 -10.63 12.39 -2.27
C LEU A 365 -9.66 12.40 -3.48
N ASP A 366 -9.81 13.38 -4.37
CA ASP A 366 -8.97 13.54 -5.55
C ASP A 366 -7.86 14.56 -5.29
N GLU A 367 -6.65 14.10 -4.96
CA GLU A 367 -5.54 15.02 -4.70
C GLU A 367 -5.15 15.86 -5.91
N ASP A 368 -5.49 15.46 -7.13
CA ASP A 368 -5.27 16.30 -8.30
C ASP A 368 -6.18 17.55 -8.29
N GLN A 369 -7.31 17.54 -7.57
CA GLN A 369 -8.22 18.70 -7.45
C GLN A 369 -7.76 19.77 -6.45
N TRP A 370 -6.76 19.48 -5.62
CA TRP A 370 -6.27 20.45 -4.63
C TRP A 370 -4.75 20.51 -4.50
N LEU A 371 -4.03 19.59 -5.14
CA LEU A 371 -2.57 19.58 -5.30
C LEU A 371 -2.12 19.39 -6.75
N GLY A 372 -3.03 19.38 -7.73
CA GLY A 372 -2.72 19.16 -9.15
C GLY A 372 -1.76 20.19 -9.75
N ASP A 373 -1.28 19.92 -10.96
CA ASP A 373 -0.27 20.77 -11.62
C ASP A 373 -0.85 22.11 -12.08
N ILE A 374 -0.26 23.19 -11.57
CA ILE A 374 -0.55 24.57 -11.98
C ILE A 374 0.76 25.25 -12.24
N GLY A 375 1.29 25.00 -13.44
CA GLY A 375 2.50 25.65 -13.92
C GLY A 375 3.67 25.47 -12.97
N HIS A 376 3.96 24.24 -12.56
CA HIS A 376 5.07 23.86 -11.67
C HIS A 376 5.12 24.57 -10.28
N PRO A 377 5.32 23.84 -9.17
CA PRO A 377 5.71 22.43 -9.11
C PRO A 377 4.57 21.49 -8.61
N ASP A 378 4.86 20.18 -8.55
CA ASP A 378 3.96 19.00 -8.55
C ASP A 378 3.44 18.62 -7.14
N ARG A 379 2.37 17.82 -7.01
CA ARG A 379 1.87 17.29 -5.71
C ARG A 379 2.94 16.55 -4.89
N HIS A 380 3.98 16.06 -5.56
CA HIS A 380 5.13 15.41 -4.94
C HIS A 380 5.94 16.33 -4.02
N ASP A 381 5.70 17.64 -4.04
CA ASP A 381 6.33 18.60 -3.13
C ASP A 381 5.69 18.63 -1.73
N ARG A 382 4.48 18.06 -1.57
CA ARG A 382 3.75 18.07 -0.29
C ARG A 382 3.36 16.66 0.18
N PRO A 383 4.32 15.72 0.34
CA PRO A 383 4.03 14.36 0.76
C PRO A 383 3.33 14.30 2.13
N ALA A 384 3.66 15.21 3.05
CA ALA A 384 3.01 15.28 4.36
C ALA A 384 1.50 15.57 4.27
N ALA A 385 1.09 16.48 3.38
CA ALA A 385 -0.32 16.81 3.19
C ALA A 385 -1.10 15.62 2.59
N VAL A 386 -0.52 14.93 1.61
CA VAL A 386 -1.14 13.72 1.02
C VAL A 386 -1.29 12.61 2.04
N LEU A 387 -0.24 12.32 2.83
CA LEU A 387 -0.32 11.29 3.86
C LEU A 387 -1.34 11.64 4.96
N ALA A 388 -1.40 12.90 5.40
CA ALA A 388 -2.39 13.37 6.36
C ALA A 388 -3.82 13.27 5.83
N ALA A 389 -4.05 13.64 4.57
CA ALA A 389 -5.34 13.48 3.91
C ALA A 389 -5.73 11.98 3.83
N ARG A 390 -4.80 11.11 3.39
CA ARG A 390 -5.09 9.67 3.30
C ARG A 390 -5.42 9.07 4.66
N ALA A 391 -4.66 9.41 5.70
CA ALA A 391 -4.92 8.96 7.07
C ALA A 391 -6.26 9.47 7.63
N GLU A 392 -6.66 10.70 7.31
CA GLU A 392 -7.97 11.23 7.70
C GLU A 392 -9.12 10.50 7.02
N ALA A 393 -9.03 10.31 5.71
CA ALA A 393 -10.03 9.59 4.94
C ALA A 393 -10.15 8.14 5.42
N ASP A 394 -9.03 7.45 5.67
CA ASP A 394 -9.02 6.11 6.27
C ASP A 394 -9.77 6.08 7.61
N ARG A 395 -9.55 7.07 8.48
CA ARG A 395 -10.23 7.15 9.78
C ARG A 395 -11.74 7.33 9.62
N LEU A 396 -12.16 8.20 8.71
CA LEU A 396 -13.59 8.45 8.43
C LEU A 396 -14.25 7.21 7.83
N PHE A 397 -13.60 6.53 6.88
CA PHE A 397 -14.11 5.30 6.29
C PHE A 397 -14.17 4.14 7.29
N ASP A 398 -13.13 3.97 8.12
CA ASP A 398 -13.10 2.94 9.17
C ASP A 398 -14.23 3.16 10.18
N ALA A 399 -14.42 4.40 10.64
CA ALA A 399 -15.47 4.74 11.60
C ALA A 399 -16.90 4.57 11.04
N ALA A 400 -17.12 4.90 9.75
CA ALA A 400 -18.46 4.87 9.15
C ALA A 400 -18.80 3.53 8.50
N LEU A 401 -17.88 2.97 7.71
CA LEU A 401 -18.15 1.82 6.85
C LEU A 401 -17.52 0.53 7.40
N GLY A 402 -16.43 0.65 8.16
CA GLY A 402 -15.63 -0.47 8.64
C GLY A 402 -15.29 -1.44 7.51
N ASP A 403 -15.51 -2.72 7.78
CA ASP A 403 -15.25 -3.82 6.84
C ASP A 403 -16.46 -4.24 5.99
N ASP A 404 -17.60 -3.52 6.03
CA ASP A 404 -18.84 -3.91 5.32
C ASP A 404 -18.84 -3.53 3.83
N PRO A 405 -18.66 -4.48 2.89
CA PRO A 405 -18.59 -4.17 1.47
C PRO A 405 -19.88 -3.53 0.92
N ARG A 406 -21.04 -3.78 1.55
CA ARG A 406 -22.31 -3.17 1.13
C ARG A 406 -22.34 -1.68 1.45
N ALA A 407 -21.88 -1.28 2.63
CA ALA A 407 -21.74 0.12 3.00
C ALA A 407 -20.78 0.86 2.05
N TRP A 408 -19.64 0.26 1.74
CA TRP A 408 -18.70 0.77 0.74
C TRP A 408 -19.32 0.90 -0.65
N TRP A 409 -20.12 -0.08 -1.09
CA TRP A 409 -20.81 0.01 -2.38
C TRP A 409 -21.87 1.11 -2.42
N ARG A 410 -22.61 1.32 -1.33
CA ARG A 410 -23.55 2.45 -1.21
C ARG A 410 -22.82 3.78 -1.31
N ALA A 411 -21.68 3.93 -0.63
CA ALA A 411 -20.84 5.12 -0.72
C ALA A 411 -20.34 5.34 -2.15
N ALA A 412 -19.85 4.28 -2.82
CA ALA A 412 -19.39 4.33 -4.21
C ALA A 412 -20.46 4.81 -5.19
N ARG A 413 -21.72 4.39 -5.00
CA ARG A 413 -22.83 4.81 -5.85
C ARG A 413 -23.33 6.22 -5.58
N ALA A 414 -23.21 6.70 -4.35
CA ALA A 414 -23.64 8.04 -3.96
C ALA A 414 -22.59 9.11 -4.29
N LEU A 415 -21.29 8.76 -4.20
CA LEU A 415 -20.18 9.69 -4.35
C LEU A 415 -20.18 10.54 -5.64
N PRO A 416 -20.51 10.01 -6.84
CA PRO A 416 -20.44 10.80 -8.06
C PRO A 416 -21.30 12.06 -8.02
N ASP A 417 -22.52 11.96 -7.50
CA ASP A 417 -23.54 13.03 -7.52
C ASP A 417 -23.68 13.73 -6.16
N PHE A 418 -22.85 13.40 -5.17
CA PHE A 418 -22.94 13.97 -3.84
C PHE A 418 -22.24 15.33 -3.75
N ALA A 419 -23.03 16.38 -3.51
CA ALA A 419 -22.55 17.76 -3.46
C ALA A 419 -21.99 18.20 -2.09
N GLY A 420 -22.15 17.39 -1.04
CA GLY A 420 -21.69 17.72 0.31
C GLY A 420 -20.25 17.27 0.59
N THR A 421 -19.86 17.33 1.86
CA THR A 421 -18.55 16.88 2.35
C THR A 421 -18.47 15.36 2.50
N LEU A 422 -17.25 14.81 2.64
CA LEU A 422 -17.08 13.37 2.88
C LEU A 422 -17.77 12.89 4.18
N PRO A 423 -17.67 13.58 5.33
CA PRO A 423 -18.43 13.21 6.53
C PRO A 423 -19.95 13.16 6.31
N GLU A 424 -20.53 14.13 5.58
CA GLU A 424 -21.96 14.15 5.28
C GLU A 424 -22.39 12.98 4.39
N LEU A 425 -21.56 12.62 3.40
CA LEU A 425 -21.80 11.44 2.56
C LEU A 425 -21.85 10.18 3.44
N LEU A 426 -20.87 10.02 4.32
CA LEU A 426 -20.73 8.84 5.16
C LEU A 426 -21.87 8.71 6.17
N ALA A 427 -22.28 9.81 6.81
CA ALA A 427 -23.46 9.83 7.69
C ALA A 427 -24.72 9.41 6.92
N ARG A 428 -24.95 9.98 5.73
CA ARG A 428 -26.11 9.63 4.89
C ARG A 428 -26.14 8.15 4.48
N VAL A 429 -24.99 7.55 4.22
CA VAL A 429 -24.88 6.16 3.74
C VAL A 429 -25.02 5.14 4.89
N THR A 430 -24.70 5.55 6.12
CA THR A 430 -24.76 4.71 7.33
C THR A 430 -26.12 4.82 8.04
N ASP A 431 -26.71 6.01 8.11
CA ASP A 431 -28.03 6.26 8.74
C ASP A 431 -29.22 5.88 7.85
N GLY A 432 -28.95 5.36 6.65
CA GLY A 432 -29.90 5.13 5.55
C GLY A 432 -30.89 3.98 5.74
N ASP A 433 -31.73 4.06 6.78
CA ASP A 433 -33.13 3.58 6.86
C ASP A 433 -33.98 4.38 7.89
N SER A 434 -33.40 5.36 8.61
CA SER A 434 -34.08 6.07 9.72
C SER A 434 -34.43 7.54 9.45
N VAL A 435 -34.47 7.99 8.20
CA VAL A 435 -35.08 9.30 7.88
C VAL A 435 -36.49 9.07 7.33
N SER A 436 -37.44 9.05 8.26
CA SER A 436 -38.88 9.06 8.01
C SER A 436 -39.23 10.19 7.04
N LYS A 437 -39.46 9.84 5.78
CA LYS A 437 -40.28 10.66 4.87
C LYS A 437 -41.69 10.72 5.48
N ARG A 438 -42.02 11.84 6.10
CA ARG A 438 -43.41 12.22 6.37
C ARG A 438 -43.64 13.65 5.85
N PRO A 439 -44.87 13.92 5.41
CA PRO A 439 -45.17 14.42 4.06
C PRO A 439 -44.80 15.86 3.79
#